data_AF-A0A7V3K4F8-F1
#
_entry.id   AF-A0A7V3K4F8-F1
#
_cell.length_a   1.000
_cell.length_b   1.000
_cell.length_c   1.000
_cell.angle_alpha   90.00
_cell.angle_beta   90.00
_cell.angle_gamma   90.00
#
_symmetry.space_group_name_H-M   'P 1'
#
loop_
_entity.id
_entity.type
_entity.pdbx_description
1 polymer ?
#
loop_
_entity_poly.entity_id
_entity_poly.type
_entity_poly.pdbx_seq_one_letter_code
_entity_poly.pdbx_strand_id
1 'polypeptide(L)'
;MRETMVDEKESFWERPLAAVLSLRLEQWLFVLLGVLTLATRLWGLGDRAMSHDESLHVVYSWKLYAGEGYQHDPMMHGPSLFHINALIYLLFGDNDFTARLAPVLFGT
;
A
#
# COMPACT_ATOMS: atom_id res chain seq x y z
N MET A 1 -32.03 35.39 27.22
CA MET A 1 -31.14 35.13 26.06
C MET A 1 -30.33 33.89 26.43
N ARG A 2 -30.67 32.71 25.88
CA ARG A 2 -29.95 31.46 26.15
C ARG A 2 -28.77 31.41 25.19
N GLU A 3 -27.56 31.55 25.72
CA GLU A 3 -26.34 31.29 24.96
C GLU A 3 -26.33 29.81 24.60
N THR A 4 -26.50 29.52 23.31
CA THR A 4 -26.26 28.18 22.76
C THR A 4 -24.76 27.92 22.85
N MET A 5 -24.34 27.09 23.80
CA MET A 5 -23.00 26.52 23.82
C MET A 5 -22.80 25.74 22.53
N VAL A 6 -22.03 26.31 21.62
CA VAL A 6 -21.56 25.63 20.42
C VAL A 6 -20.62 24.53 20.92
N ASP A 7 -21.04 23.28 20.74
CA ASP A 7 -20.22 22.10 20.97
C ASP A 7 -19.07 22.13 19.93
N GLU A 8 -17.95 22.75 20.30
CA GLU A 8 -16.74 22.73 19.50
C GLU A 8 -16.21 21.30 19.47
N LYS A 9 -16.58 20.56 18.43
CA LYS A 9 -15.98 19.26 18.14
C LYS A 9 -14.47 19.46 17.97
N GLU A 10 -13.70 18.86 18.87
CA GLU A 10 -12.23 18.91 18.79
C GLU A 10 -11.73 18.51 17.41
N SER A 11 -10.78 19.31 16.91
CA SER A 11 -10.17 19.13 15.60
C SER A 11 -9.49 17.77 15.50
N PHE A 12 -9.62 17.11 14.34
CA PHE A 12 -8.99 15.82 14.09
C PHE A 12 -7.47 15.84 14.35
N TRP A 13 -6.83 16.98 14.08
CA TRP A 13 -5.39 17.19 14.22
C TRP A 13 -4.93 17.47 15.66
N GLU A 14 -5.86 17.75 16.56
CA GLU A 14 -5.58 18.07 17.97
C GLU A 14 -5.71 16.83 18.88
N ARG A 15 -6.11 15.68 18.31
CA ARG A 15 -6.29 14.45 19.07
C ARG A 15 -4.92 13.93 19.56
N PRO A 16 -4.73 13.77 20.88
CA PRO A 16 -3.48 13.24 21.41
C PRO A 16 -3.29 11.79 20.95
N LEU A 17 -2.04 11.34 20.82
CA LEU A 17 -1.73 9.93 20.53
C LEU A 17 -2.36 8.97 21.56
N ALA A 18 -2.60 9.43 22.79
CA ALA A 18 -3.35 8.71 23.82
C ALA A 18 -4.78 8.36 23.39
N ALA A 19 -5.39 9.11 22.45
CA ALA A 19 -6.69 8.77 21.88
C ALA A 19 -6.63 7.47 21.04
N VAL A 20 -5.48 7.12 20.44
CA VAL A 20 -5.27 5.81 19.81
C VAL A 20 -5.25 4.69 20.85
N LEU A 21 -4.79 4.97 22.07
CA LEU A 21 -4.87 4.00 23.17
C LEU A 21 -6.30 3.82 23.71
N SER A 22 -7.18 4.80 23.47
CA SER A 22 -8.61 4.74 23.85
C SER A 22 -9.51 3.94 22.90
N LEU A 23 -8.92 3.22 21.93
CA LEU A 23 -9.68 2.33 21.05
C LEU A 23 -10.38 1.22 21.83
N ARG A 24 -11.59 0.88 21.40
CA ARG A 24 -12.34 -0.27 21.93
C ARG A 24 -11.65 -1.58 21.56
N LEU A 25 -11.94 -2.64 22.30
CA LEU A 25 -11.36 -3.97 22.05
C LEU A 25 -11.59 -4.42 20.60
N GLU A 26 -12.78 -4.21 20.04
CA GLU A 26 -13.07 -4.60 18.66
C GLU A 26 -12.18 -3.86 17.66
N GLN A 27 -11.91 -2.58 17.90
CA GLN A 27 -11.02 -1.79 17.04
C GLN A 27 -9.59 -2.30 17.13
N TRP A 28 -9.11 -2.63 18.34
CA TRP A 28 -7.81 -3.27 18.53
C TRP A 28 -7.70 -4.62 17.83
N LEU A 29 -8.76 -5.43 17.84
CA LEU A 29 -8.78 -6.70 17.12
C LEU A 29 -8.69 -6.49 15.60
N PHE A 30 -9.36 -5.49 15.03
CA PHE A 30 -9.22 -5.17 13.61
C PHE A 30 -7.81 -4.67 13.26
N VAL A 31 -7.21 -3.82 14.12
CA VAL A 31 -5.81 -3.38 13.93
C VAL A 31 -4.87 -4.56 13.99
N LEU A 32 -5.04 -5.46 14.98
CA LEU A 32 -4.24 -6.68 15.10
C LEU A 32 -4.38 -7.56 13.86
N LEU A 33 -5.59 -7.75 13.34
CA LEU A 33 -5.82 -8.52 12.11
C LEU A 33 -5.14 -7.89 10.89
N GLY A 34 -5.21 -6.56 10.75
CA GLY A 34 -4.51 -5.84 9.67
C GLY A 34 -3.00 -6.01 9.77
N VAL A 35 -2.42 -5.87 10.97
CA VAL A 35 -0.98 -6.05 11.21
C VAL A 35 -0.54 -7.49 10.92
N LEU A 36 -1.31 -8.49 11.39
CA LEU A 36 -1.00 -9.90 11.14
C LEU A 36 -1.09 -10.24 9.64
N THR A 37 -2.09 -9.71 8.94
CA THR A 37 -2.23 -9.88 7.49
C THR A 37 -1.05 -9.26 6.75
N LEU A 38 -0.66 -8.03 7.12
CA LEU A 38 0.49 -7.36 6.51
C LEU A 38 1.79 -8.15 6.74
N ALA A 39 2.03 -8.55 7.99
CA ALA A 39 3.24 -9.28 8.38
C ALA A 39 3.36 -10.61 7.65
N THR A 40 2.27 -11.38 7.57
CA THR A 40 2.25 -12.68 6.89
C THR A 40 2.37 -12.55 5.37
N ARG A 41 1.85 -11.48 4.77
CA ARG A 41 2.01 -11.23 3.32
C ARG A 41 3.39 -10.71 2.94
N LEU A 42 4.07 -9.98 3.82
CA LEU A 42 5.45 -9.52 3.58
C LEU A 42 6.50 -10.62 3.85
N TRP A 43 6.16 -11.62 4.66
CA TRP A 43 7.08 -12.72 5.00
C TRP A 43 7.45 -13.55 3.77
N GLY A 44 8.74 -13.55 3.41
CA GLY A 44 9.26 -14.33 2.28
C GLY A 44 8.71 -13.89 0.91
N LEU A 45 8.26 -12.63 0.79
CA LEU A 45 7.59 -12.13 -0.42
C LEU A 45 8.46 -12.25 -1.69
N GLY A 46 9.79 -12.17 -1.55
CA GLY A 46 10.74 -12.30 -2.64
C GLY A 46 11.16 -13.74 -2.96
N ASP A 47 10.76 -14.74 -2.18
CA ASP A 47 11.44 -16.05 -2.17
C ASP A 47 11.05 -16.95 -3.35
N ARG A 48 9.90 -16.67 -4.00
CA ARG A 48 9.35 -17.51 -5.08
C ARG A 48 9.68 -16.95 -6.45
N ALA A 49 9.87 -17.87 -7.40
CA ALA A 49 10.00 -17.53 -8.82
C ALA A 49 8.77 -16.76 -9.31
N MET A 50 9.00 -15.80 -10.21
CA MET A 50 7.95 -14.97 -10.80
C MET A 50 6.97 -15.82 -11.61
N SER A 51 5.68 -15.60 -11.40
CA SER A 51 4.64 -16.21 -12.24
C SER A 51 4.57 -15.51 -13.61
N HIS A 52 3.87 -16.13 -14.58
CA HIS A 52 3.74 -15.58 -15.92
C HIS A 52 3.20 -14.14 -15.92
N ASP A 53 2.06 -13.91 -15.27
CA ASP A 53 1.40 -12.59 -15.29
C ASP A 53 2.13 -11.56 -14.42
N GLU A 54 2.80 -12.04 -13.37
CA GLU A 54 3.66 -11.21 -12.55
C GLU A 54 4.88 -10.70 -13.34
N SER A 55 5.51 -11.55 -14.15
CA SER A 55 6.69 -11.19 -14.93
C SER A 55 6.43 -10.03 -15.89
N LEU A 56 5.22 -9.94 -16.45
CA LEU A 56 4.81 -8.80 -17.29
C LEU A 56 4.79 -7.50 -16.46
N HIS A 57 4.21 -7.53 -15.26
CA HIS A 57 4.23 -6.37 -14.37
C HIS A 57 5.65 -5.99 -13.94
N VAL A 58 6.51 -6.97 -13.66
CA VAL A 58 7.91 -6.71 -13.30
C VAL A 58 8.65 -6.01 -14.44
N VAL A 59 8.63 -6.59 -15.65
CA VAL A 59 9.41 -6.10 -16.80
C VAL A 59 8.94 -4.72 -17.25
N TYR A 60 7.64 -4.50 -17.39
CA TYR A 60 7.14 -3.22 -17.90
C TYR A 60 7.24 -2.09 -16.88
N SER A 61 7.13 -2.38 -15.58
CA SER A 61 7.48 -1.41 -14.53
C SER A 61 8.95 -1.08 -14.53
N TRP A 62 9.82 -2.08 -14.73
CA TRP A 62 11.26 -1.88 -14.79
C TRP A 62 11.65 -1.02 -15.99
N LYS A 63 11.08 -1.28 -17.17
CA LYS A 63 11.27 -0.43 -18.37
C LYS A 63 10.87 1.02 -18.13
N LEU A 64 9.72 1.24 -17.48
CA LEU A 64 9.27 2.58 -17.12
C LEU A 64 10.24 3.24 -16.15
N TYR A 65 10.69 2.53 -15.12
CA TYR A 65 11.70 2.98 -14.15
C TYR A 65 13.05 3.30 -14.80
N ALA A 66 13.50 2.47 -15.75
CA ALA A 66 14.75 2.61 -16.50
C ALA A 66 14.72 3.74 -17.56
N GLY A 67 13.58 4.41 -17.74
CA GLY A 67 13.42 5.49 -18.70
C GLY A 67 13.15 5.03 -20.14
N GLU A 68 12.89 3.74 -20.38
CA GLU A 68 12.47 3.23 -21.70
C GLU A 68 11.01 3.60 -22.02
N GLY A 69 10.25 4.04 -21.00
CA GLY A 69 8.85 4.39 -21.11
C GLY A 69 7.90 3.19 -21.03
N TYR A 70 6.61 3.48 -21.06
CA TYR A 70 5.55 2.48 -21.08
C TYR A 70 4.48 2.88 -22.08
N GLN A 71 4.18 1.98 -23.01
CA GLN A 71 3.06 2.09 -23.95
C GLN A 71 2.03 1.02 -23.56
N HIS A 72 0.79 1.45 -23.32
CA HIS A 72 -0.28 0.54 -22.98
C HIS A 72 -0.63 -0.34 -24.19
N ASP A 73 -0.72 -1.65 -23.96
CA ASP A 73 -1.17 -2.64 -24.93
C ASP A 73 -2.50 -3.24 -24.44
N PRO A 74 -3.47 -3.55 -25.34
CA PRO A 74 -4.74 -4.18 -24.96
C PRO A 74 -4.62 -5.51 -24.23
N MET A 75 -3.50 -6.21 -24.36
CA MET A 75 -3.18 -7.43 -23.60
C MET A 75 -2.87 -7.14 -22.14
N MET A 76 -2.45 -5.92 -21.80
CA MET A 76 -2.09 -5.51 -20.45
C MET A 76 -3.30 -4.98 -19.69
N HIS A 77 -3.37 -5.26 -18.38
CA HIS A 77 -4.33 -4.59 -17.49
C HIS A 77 -4.06 -3.08 -17.40
N GLY A 78 -4.89 -2.37 -16.62
CA GLY A 78 -4.77 -0.92 -16.44
C GLY A 78 -3.36 -0.45 -16.00
N PRO A 79 -2.95 0.78 -16.36
CA PRO A 79 -1.58 1.24 -16.22
C PRO A 79 -1.10 1.45 -14.77
N SER A 80 -2.02 1.50 -13.81
CA SER A 80 -1.75 1.92 -12.43
C SER A 80 -0.68 1.08 -11.74
N LEU A 81 -0.78 -0.25 -11.84
CA LEU A 81 0.19 -1.14 -11.19
C LEU A 81 1.60 -0.94 -11.76
N PHE A 82 1.72 -0.68 -13.07
CA PHE A 82 3.02 -0.45 -13.69
C PHE A 82 3.72 0.80 -13.14
N HIS A 83 2.97 1.89 -12.97
CA HIS A 83 3.48 3.17 -12.49
C HIS A 83 3.79 3.13 -10.98
N ILE A 84 2.93 2.49 -10.18
CA ILE A 84 3.17 2.33 -8.74
C ILE A 84 4.43 1.49 -8.51
N ASN A 85 4.59 0.37 -9.23
CA ASN A 85 5.80 -0.44 -9.12
C ASN A 85 7.05 0.31 -9.60
N ALA A 86 6.98 1.10 -10.68
CA ALA A 86 8.11 1.94 -11.10
C ALA A 86 8.51 2.98 -10.03
N LEU A 87 7.53 3.58 -9.34
CA LEU A 87 7.79 4.46 -8.20
C LEU A 87 8.42 3.69 -7.02
N ILE A 88 7.97 2.47 -6.75
CA ILE A 88 8.56 1.62 -5.72
C ILE A 88 10.01 1.27 -6.07
N TYR A 89 10.31 0.93 -7.32
CA TYR A 89 11.69 0.70 -7.78
C TYR A 89 12.57 1.94 -7.61
N LEU A 90 12.03 3.13 -7.91
CA LEU A 90 12.73 4.40 -7.67
C LEU A 90 13.07 4.61 -6.19
N LEU A 91 12.16 4.27 -5.29
CA LEU A 91 12.32 4.53 -3.86
C LEU A 91 13.13 3.46 -3.12
N PHE A 92 13.03 2.20 -3.54
CA PHE A 92 13.50 1.03 -2.79
C PHE A 92 14.37 0.05 -3.60
N GLY A 93 14.61 0.32 -4.89
CA GLY A 93 15.34 -0.55 -5.82
C GLY A 93 14.47 -1.61 -6.47
N ASP A 94 14.93 -2.16 -7.60
CA ASP A 94 14.30 -3.21 -8.37
C ASP A 94 14.77 -4.61 -7.92
N ASN A 95 13.92 -5.33 -7.20
CA ASN A 95 14.14 -6.71 -6.80
C ASN A 95 12.81 -7.46 -6.64
N ASP A 96 12.88 -8.78 -6.42
CA ASP A 96 11.70 -9.64 -6.33
C ASP A 96 10.74 -9.27 -5.19
N PHE A 97 11.25 -8.70 -4.09
CA PHE A 97 10.43 -8.23 -2.98
C PHE A 97 9.68 -6.95 -3.37
N THR A 98 10.39 -5.95 -3.93
CA THR A 98 9.81 -4.66 -4.30
C THR A 98 8.85 -4.78 -5.48
N ALA A 99 9.06 -5.73 -6.39
CA ALA A 99 8.15 -6.02 -7.50
C ALA A 99 6.75 -6.46 -7.06
N ARG A 100 6.64 -7.03 -5.86
CA ARG A 100 5.40 -7.53 -5.24
C ARG A 100 4.84 -6.62 -4.17
N LEU A 101 5.53 -5.53 -3.85
CA LEU A 101 5.17 -4.68 -2.72
C LEU A 101 3.82 -3.98 -2.93
N ALA A 102 3.52 -3.49 -4.14
CA ALA A 102 2.23 -2.86 -4.40
C ALA A 102 1.04 -3.82 -4.21
N PRO A 103 1.00 -5.03 -4.82
CA PRO A 103 -0.06 -6.01 -4.57
C PRO A 103 -0.25 -6.37 -3.09
N VAL A 104 0.82 -6.37 -2.29
CA VAL A 104 0.74 -6.59 -0.85
C VAL A 104 0.08 -5.41 -0.14
N LEU A 105 0.55 -4.18 -0.39
CA LEU A 105 0.04 -2.98 0.28
C LEU A 105 -1.43 -2.69 -0.04
N PHE A 106 -1.87 -2.89 -1.28
CA PHE A 106 -3.25 -2.62 -1.70
C PHE A 106 -4.21 -3.80 -1.49
N GLY A 107 -3.70 -4.97 -1.11
CA GLY A 107 -4.51 -6.16 -0.86
C GLY A 107 -4.52 -6.62 0.60
N THR A 108 -3.96 -5.82 1.51
CA THR A 108 -3.96 -6.04 2.97
C THR A 108 -5.01 -5.15 3.61
#